data_AF-A0A941I7G2-F1
#
_entry.id   AF-A0A941I7G2-F1
#
_cell.length_a   1.000
_cell.length_b   1.000
_cell.length_c   1.000
_cell.angle_alpha   90.00
_cell.angle_beta   90.00
_cell.angle_gamma   90.00
#
_symmetry.space_group_name_H-M   'P 1'
#
loop_
_entity.id
_entity.type
_entity.pdbx_description
1 polymer ?
#
loop_
_entity_poly.entity_id
_entity_poly.type
_entity_poly.pdbx_seq_one_letter_code
_entity_poly.pdbx_strand_id
1 'polypeptide(L)' 'MMIVLWPAFLMACAATGLVFSLVDPMELIIFDERLQMHTTGVYTIGFFAFWLLGILSSGLTVLLVQKAR' A
#
# COMPACT_ATOMS: atom_id res chain seq x y z
N MET A 1 9.95 13.66 -8.41
CA MET A 1 8.96 12.99 -7.52
C MET A 1 7.91 12.19 -8.30
N MET A 2 7.37 12.69 -9.42
CA MET A 2 6.30 12.00 -10.16
C MET A 2 6.69 10.60 -10.68
N ILE A 3 7.98 10.40 -11.00
CA ILE A 3 8.54 9.11 -11.43
C ILE A 3 8.47 8.02 -10.34
N VAL A 4 8.28 8.42 -9.08
CA VAL A 4 8.09 7.51 -7.94
C VAL A 4 6.61 7.41 -7.57
N LEU A 5 5.95 8.56 -7.41
CA LEU A 5 4.56 8.62 -6.95
C LEU A 5 3.58 7.88 -7.87
N TRP A 6 3.71 8.06 -9.19
CA TRP A 6 2.77 7.51 -10.17
C TRP A 6 2.90 5.99 -10.35
N PRO A 7 4.11 5.42 -10.55
CA PRO A 7 4.26 3.97 -10.60
C PRO A 7 3.90 3.29 -9.27
N ALA A 8 4.24 3.91 -8.13
CA ALA A 8 3.85 3.40 -6.82
C ALA A 8 2.33 3.36 -6.66
N PHE A 9 1.60 4.35 -7.17
CA PHE A 9 0.13 4.39 -7.14
C PHE A 9 -0.48 3.22 -7.93
N LEU A 10 -0.01 2.99 -9.16
CA LEU A 10 -0.49 1.89 -10.00
C LEU A 10 -0.22 0.52 -9.36
N MET A 11 0.99 0.33 -8.81
CA MET A 11 1.34 -0.90 -8.10
C MET A 11 0.53 -1.07 -6.82
N ALA A 12 0.19 0.01 -6.12
CA ALA A 12 -0.69 -0.04 -4.96
C ALA A 12 -2.12 -0.46 -5.33
N CYS A 13 -2.67 0.03 -6.45
CA CYS A 13 -3.97 -0.44 -6.96
C CYS A 13 -3.93 -1.95 -7.24
N ALA A 14 -2.89 -2.42 -7.94
CA ALA A 14 -2.72 -3.84 -8.25
C ALA A 14 -2.55 -4.70 -6.98
N ALA A 15 -1.68 -4.28 -6.06
CA ALA A 15 -1.43 -4.98 -4.80
C ALA A 15 -2.68 -5.06 -3.93
N THR A 16 -3.42 -3.94 -3.80
CA THR A 16 -4.69 -3.89 -3.06
C THR A 16 -5.71 -4.85 -3.67
N GLY A 17 -5.89 -4.82 -4.99
CA GLY A 17 -6.80 -5.72 -5.69
C GLY A 17 -6.43 -7.19 -5.54
N LEU A 18 -5.14 -7.52 -5.62
CA LEU A 18 -4.65 -8.89 -5.47
C LEU A 18 -4.79 -9.39 -4.03
N VAL A 19 -4.31 -8.61 -3.05
CA VAL A 19 -4.31 -9.02 -1.65
C VAL A 19 -5.73 -9.20 -1.14
N PHE A 20 -6.64 -8.27 -1.39
CA PHE A 20 -8.02 -8.40 -0.92
C PHE A 20 -8.90 -9.32 -1.78
N SER A 21 -8.42 -9.74 -2.96
CA SER A 21 -9.05 -10.85 -3.69
C SER A 21 -8.68 -12.21 -3.07
N LEU A 22 -7.49 -12.31 -2.46
CA LEU A 22 -7.01 -13.51 -1.79
C LEU A 22 -7.35 -13.56 -0.29
N VAL A 23 -7.52 -12.40 0.34
CA VAL A 23 -7.73 -12.25 1.79
C VAL A 23 -9.04 -11.50 2.02
N ASP A 24 -9.98 -12.11 2.73
CA ASP A 24 -11.24 -11.46 3.07
C ASP A 24 -10.99 -10.30 4.05
N PRO A 25 -11.32 -9.04 3.68
CA PRO A 25 -11.16 -7.90 4.58
C PRO A 25 -11.94 -8.02 5.89
N MET A 26 -13.03 -8.81 5.92
CA MET A 26 -13.81 -9.01 7.13
C MET A 26 -13.24 -10.04 8.10
N GLU A 27 -12.29 -10.86 7.64
CA GLU A 27 -11.57 -11.80 8.49
C GLU A 27 -10.29 -11.20 9.09
N LEU A 28 -9.94 -9.95 8.76
CA LEU A 28 -8.83 -9.25 9.41
C LEU A 28 -9.19 -8.96 10.89
N ILE A 29 -8.61 -9.76 11.77
CA ILE A 29 -8.61 -9.53 13.22
C ILE A 29 -7.44 -8.59 13.53
N ILE A 30 -7.75 -7.34 13.88
CA ILE A 30 -6.75 -6.36 14.29
C ILE A 30 -7.08 -5.96 15.72
N PHE A 31 -6.13 -6.13 16.64
CA PHE A 31 -6.28 -5.83 18.08
C PHE A 31 -7.33 -6.68 18.83
N ASP A 32 -7.51 -7.95 18.45
CA ASP A 32 -8.40 -8.91 19.14
C ASP A 32 -9.92 -8.58 19.04
N GLU A 33 -10.29 -7.44 18.45
CA GLU A 33 -11.65 -7.14 18.03
C GLU A 33 -11.83 -7.46 16.54
N ARG A 34 -12.98 -8.06 16.18
CA ARG A 34 -13.40 -8.07 14.78
C ARG A 34 -13.57 -6.63 14.36
N LEU A 35 -12.86 -6.22 13.31
CA LEU A 35 -12.96 -4.88 12.77
C LEU A 35 -14.44 -4.57 12.46
N GLN A 36 -15.10 -3.75 13.29
CA GLN A 36 -16.40 -3.17 12.96
C GLN A 36 -16.27 -1.99 11.99
N MET A 37 -15.16 -1.92 11.26
CA MET A 37 -15.00 -0.94 10.20
C MET A 37 -15.72 -1.41 8.95
N HIS A 38 -16.36 -0.48 8.26
CA HIS A 38 -16.93 -0.72 6.94
C HIS A 38 -15.85 -1.31 6.02
N THR A 39 -16.20 -2.31 5.21
CA THR A 39 -15.28 -2.96 4.24
C THR A 39 -14.49 -1.94 3.43
N THR A 40 -15.15 -0.86 2.98
CA THR A 40 -14.55 0.27 2.26
C THR A 40 -13.38 0.94 3.00
N GLY A 41 -13.44 1.02 4.34
CA GLY A 41 -12.36 1.58 5.16
C GLY A 41 -11.10 0.73 5.11
N VAL A 42 -11.24 -0.60 5.17
CA VAL A 42 -10.12 -1.55 5.10
C VAL A 42 -9.42 -1.46 3.74
N TYR A 43 -10.18 -1.45 2.64
CA TYR A 43 -9.62 -1.27 1.30
C TYR A 43 -8.83 0.03 1.16
N THR A 44 -9.39 1.13 1.70
CA THR A 44 -8.75 2.44 1.64
C THR A 44 -7.44 2.45 2.41
N ILE A 45 -7.42 1.94 3.63
CA ILE A 45 -6.22 1.86 4.47
C ILE A 45 -5.16 0.98 3.79
N GLY A 46 -5.55 -0.20 3.29
CA GLY A 46 -4.63 -1.10 2.58
C GLY A 46 -4.01 -0.45 1.35
N PHE A 47 -4.81 0.28 0.56
CA PHE A 47 -4.33 1.03 -0.59
C PHE A 47 -3.27 2.07 -0.21
N PHE A 48 -3.56 2.92 0.79
CA PHE A 48 -2.60 3.92 1.25
C PHE A 48 -1.34 3.30 1.85
N ALA A 49 -1.46 2.17 2.56
CA ALA A 49 -0.32 1.44 3.09
C ALA A 49 0.60 0.93 1.97
N PHE A 50 0.05 0.22 0.97
CA PHE A 50 0.84 -0.25 -0.17
C PHE A 50 1.45 0.89 -0.99
N TRP A 51 0.71 1.98 -1.16
CA TRP A 51 1.20 3.15 -1.88
C TRP A 51 2.37 3.81 -1.16
N LEU A 52 2.25 4.01 0.16
CA LEU A 52 3.33 4.58 0.97
C LEU A 52 4.57 3.69 0.95
N LEU A 53 4.41 2.36 1.06
CA LEU A 53 5.52 1.41 0.95
C LEU A 53 6.23 1.51 -0.42
N GLY A 54 5.45 1.62 -1.51
CA GLY A 54 6.00 1.81 -2.86
C GLY A 54 6.78 3.13 -3.01
N ILE A 55 6.24 4.23 -2.45
CA ILE A 55 6.90 5.54 -2.42
C ILE A 55 8.21 5.45 -1.63
N LEU A 56 8.21 4.82 -0.45
CA LEU A 56 9.38 4.72 0.41
C LEU A 56 10.48 3.86 -0.25
N SER A 57 10.13 2.71 -0.82
CA SER A 57 11.08 1.82 -1.49
C SER A 57 11.75 2.47 -2.70
N SER A 58 10.94 3.04 -3.60
CA SER A 58 11.44 3.71 -4.80
C SER A 58 12.12 5.04 -4.48
N GLY A 59 11.63 5.76 -3.47
CA GLY A 59 12.23 6.99 -2.95
C GLY A 59 13.63 6.73 -2.37
N LEU A 60 13.78 5.66 -1.59
CA LEU A 60 15.09 5.24 -1.07
C LEU A 60 16.05 4.89 -2.21
N THR A 61 15.58 4.17 -3.23
CA THR A 61 16.38 3.87 -4.43
C THR A 61 16.87 5.15 -5.11
N VAL A 62 15.99 6.13 -5.32
CA VAL A 62 16.36 7.41 -5.93
C VAL A 62 17.37 8.17 -5.07
N LEU A 63 17.18 8.19 -3.74
CA LEU A 63 18.12 8.85 -2.81
C LEU A 63 19.50 8.22 -2.85
N LEU A 64 19.59 6.88 -2.86
CA LEU A 64 20.86 6.16 -2.95
C LEU A 64 21.57 6.42 -4.28
N VAL A 65 20.82 6.38 -5.39
CA VAL A 65 21.37 6.67 -6.73
C VAL A 65 21.85 8.11 -6.85
N GLN A 66 21.13 9.07 -6.28
CA GLN A 66 21.55 10.48 -6.26
C GLN A 66 22.79 10.70 -5.39
N LYS A 67 22.88 10.04 -4.23
CA LYS A 67 24.03 10.16 -3.33
C LYS A 67 25.30 9.50 -3.90
N ALA A 68 25.15 8.48 -4.75
CA ALA A 68 26.27 7.81 -5.40
C ALA A 68 26.84 8.55 -6.63
N ARG A 69 26.22 9.68 -7.00
CA ARG A 69 26.61 10.52 -8.13
C ARG A 69 27.35 11.77 -7.67
#